data_AF-A0A2V5JJF9-F1
#
_entry.id   AF-A0A2V5JJF9-F1
#
_cell.length_a   1.000
_cell.length_b   1.000
_cell.length_c   1.000
_cell.angle_alpha   90.00
_cell.angle_beta   90.00
_cell.angle_gamma   90.00
#
_symmetry.space_group_name_H-M   'P 1'
#
loop_
_entity.id
_entity.type
_entity.pdbx_description
1 polymer ?
#
loop_
_entity_poly.entity_id
_entity_poly.type
_entity_poly.pdbx_seq_one_letter_code
_entity_poly.pdbx_strand_id
1 'polypeptide(L)'
;MKAKVIVMPKAAVLDPQGNAVRDAMRHLGMPEVRSVRIGKYMEIDIKGQDGELESRLHRLCRDLLSNPVIEDYELRRSEGEARTSGARSRKVSNAQLQKSKTKRKSKKGS
;
A
#
# COMPACT_ATOMS: atom_id res chain seq x y z
N MET A 1 -3.13 14.72 11.09
CA MET A 1 -2.61 13.33 11.13
C MET A 1 -3.48 12.48 10.23
N LYS A 2 -2.98 11.40 9.63
CA LYS A 2 -3.80 10.54 8.78
C LYS A 2 -4.06 9.19 9.43
N ALA A 3 -5.32 8.75 9.38
CA ALA A 3 -5.74 7.40 9.69
C ALA A 3 -6.23 6.72 8.41
N LYS A 4 -5.86 5.46 8.23
CA LYS A 4 -6.27 4.62 7.11
C LYS A 4 -7.14 3.50 7.68
N VAL A 5 -8.31 3.32 7.11
CA VAL A 5 -9.25 2.27 7.51
C VAL A 5 -9.50 1.37 6.30
N ILE A 6 -9.25 0.09 6.47
CA ILE A 6 -9.61 -0.95 5.50
C ILE A 6 -10.77 -1.73 6.10
N VAL A 7 -11.86 -1.87 5.37
CA VAL A 7 -13.01 -2.69 5.77
C VAL A 7 -13.21 -3.77 4.72
N MET A 8 -13.19 -5.03 5.15
CA MET A 8 -13.38 -6.19 4.28
C MET A 8 -14.52 -7.05 4.82
N PRO A 9 -15.38 -7.64 3.97
CA PRO A 9 -16.33 -8.61 4.49
C PRO A 9 -15.58 -9.80 5.13
N LYS A 10 -16.16 -10.40 6.17
CA LYS A 10 -15.59 -11.54 6.88
C LYS A 10 -15.36 -12.71 5.93
N ALA A 11 -14.38 -13.56 6.24
CA ALA A 11 -14.03 -14.71 5.39
C ALA A 11 -15.21 -15.68 5.19
N ALA A 12 -16.06 -15.84 6.20
CA ALA A 12 -17.25 -16.69 6.16
C ALA A 12 -18.45 -16.06 5.43
N VAL A 13 -18.38 -14.78 5.06
CA VAL A 13 -19.46 -14.04 4.41
C VAL A 13 -19.25 -14.02 2.90
N LEU A 14 -20.30 -14.39 2.17
CA LEU A 14 -20.35 -14.28 0.72
C LEU A 14 -20.25 -12.82 0.29
N ASP A 15 -19.40 -12.55 -0.71
CA ASP A 15 -19.24 -11.25 -1.33
C ASP A 15 -19.76 -11.28 -2.78
N PRO A 16 -21.05 -10.93 -3.02
CA PRO A 16 -21.61 -10.90 -4.36
C PRO A 16 -20.90 -9.91 -5.30
N GLN A 17 -20.36 -8.82 -4.77
CA GLN A 17 -19.67 -7.81 -5.56
C GLN A 17 -18.33 -8.35 -6.05
N GLY A 18 -17.55 -8.97 -5.16
CA GLY A 18 -16.31 -9.67 -5.50
C GLY A 18 -16.54 -10.76 -6.55
N ASN A 19 -17.60 -11.56 -6.41
CA ASN A 19 -17.96 -12.58 -7.40
C ASN A 19 -18.25 -11.97 -8.78
N ALA A 20 -19.03 -10.90 -8.85
CA ALA A 20 -19.34 -10.23 -10.11
C ALA A 20 -18.07 -9.71 -10.80
N VAL A 21 -17.14 -9.12 -10.03
CA VAL A 21 -15.86 -8.65 -10.58
C VAL A 21 -14.95 -9.79 -11.02
N ARG A 22 -14.87 -10.89 -10.26
CA ARG A 22 -14.15 -12.11 -10.69
C ARG A 22 -14.67 -12.59 -12.03
N ASP A 23 -15.99 -12.67 -12.20
CA ASP A 23 -16.59 -13.17 -13.43
C ASP A 23 -16.32 -12.22 -14.60
N ALA A 24 -16.39 -10.90 -14.37
CA ALA A 24 -15.97 -9.92 -15.37
C ALA A 24 -14.49 -10.07 -15.78
N MET A 25 -13.58 -10.27 -14.82
CA MET A 25 -12.15 -10.49 -15.11
C MET A 25 -11.92 -11.76 -15.94
N ARG A 26 -12.64 -12.84 -15.64
CA ARG A 26 -12.56 -14.08 -16.43
C ARG A 26 -13.04 -13.87 -17.87
N HIS A 27 -14.14 -13.13 -18.07
CA HIS A 27 -14.62 -12.78 -19.40
C HIS A 27 -13.64 -11.90 -20.18
N LEU A 28 -12.84 -11.08 -19.50
CA LEU A 28 -11.78 -10.24 -20.09
C LEU A 28 -10.47 -11.00 -20.36
N GLY A 29 -10.47 -12.33 -20.26
CA GLY A 29 -9.33 -13.17 -20.61
C GLY A 29 -8.36 -13.46 -19.47
N MET A 30 -8.80 -13.33 -18.21
CA MET A 30 -8.02 -13.72 -17.03
C MET A 30 -8.63 -14.96 -16.32
N PRO A 31 -8.62 -16.15 -16.95
CA PRO A 31 -9.21 -17.36 -16.37
C PRO A 31 -8.56 -17.82 -15.05
N GLU A 32 -7.33 -17.41 -14.77
CA GLU A 32 -6.56 -17.72 -13.57
C GLU A 32 -7.05 -17.01 -12.30
N VAL A 33 -7.91 -16.00 -12.42
CA VAL A 33 -8.48 -15.29 -11.26
C VAL A 33 -9.47 -16.20 -10.52
N ARG A 34 -9.04 -16.75 -9.38
CA ARG A 34 -9.83 -17.71 -8.60
C ARG A 34 -10.87 -17.06 -7.68
N SER A 35 -10.53 -15.92 -7.10
CA SER A 35 -11.38 -15.22 -6.13
C SER A 35 -11.03 -13.74 -6.13
N VAL A 36 -12.04 -12.90 -5.92
CA VAL A 36 -11.91 -11.47 -5.73
C VAL A 36 -12.74 -11.13 -4.51
N ARG A 37 -12.16 -10.31 -3.61
CA ARG A 37 -12.87 -9.73 -2.48
C ARG A 37 -12.86 -8.22 -2.64
N ILE A 38 -14.00 -7.61 -2.43
CA ILE A 38 -14.17 -6.17 -2.49
C ILE A 38 -14.46 -5.66 -1.09
N GLY A 39 -13.85 -4.53 -0.78
CA GLY A 39 -14.01 -3.85 0.50
C GLY A 39 -13.87 -2.36 0.32
N LYS A 40 -13.75 -1.66 1.44
CA LYS A 40 -13.68 -0.20 1.50
C LYS A 40 -12.30 0.21 1.99
N TYR A 41 -11.71 1.22 1.36
CA TYR A 41 -10.51 1.89 1.83
C TYR A 41 -10.84 3.35 2.07
N MET A 42 -10.53 3.85 3.27
CA MET A 42 -10.81 5.23 3.68
C MET A 42 -9.54 5.85 4.26
N GLU A 43 -9.25 7.08 3.83
CA GLU A 43 -8.25 7.93 4.47
C GLU A 43 -8.97 9.06 5.21
N ILE A 44 -8.65 9.23 6.49
CA ILE A 44 -9.27 10.21 7.37
C ILE A 44 -8.16 11.16 7.83
N ASP A 45 -8.28 12.44 7.47
CA ASP A 45 -7.43 13.50 8.02
C ASP A 45 -8.02 14.04 9.31
N ILE A 46 -7.23 14.03 10.37
CA ILE A 46 -7.65 14.32 11.73
C ILE A 46 -6.76 15.44 12.28
N LYS A 47 -7.39 16.46 12.87
CA LYS A 47 -6.68 17.54 13.56
C LYS A 47 -6.51 17.19 15.03
N GLY A 48 -5.33 17.47 15.58
CA GLY A 48 -5.00 17.19 16.98
C GLY A 48 -4.68 15.73 17.25
N GLN A 49 -4.00 15.50 18.37
CA GLN A 49 -3.65 14.19 18.90
C GLN A 49 -3.83 14.27 20.42
N ASP A 50 -4.95 13.78 20.92
CA ASP A 50 -5.15 13.53 22.35
C ASP A 50 -5.09 12.03 22.64
N GLY A 51 -4.98 11.68 23.93
CA GLY A 51 -4.87 10.29 24.36
C GLY A 51 -6.11 9.44 24.05
N GLU A 52 -7.26 10.04 23.76
CA GLU A 52 -8.52 9.33 23.52
C GLU A 52 -8.84 9.10 22.04
N LEU A 53 -8.08 9.73 21.14
CA LEU A 53 -8.36 9.70 19.71
C LEU A 53 -8.42 8.27 19.15
N GLU A 54 -7.50 7.40 19.56
CA GLU A 54 -7.46 6.01 19.10
C GLU A 54 -8.73 5.25 19.49
N SER A 55 -9.18 5.40 20.75
CA SER A 55 -10.41 4.78 21.23
C SER A 55 -11.64 5.28 20.48
N ARG A 56 -11.69 6.58 20.13
CA ARG A 56 -12.79 7.16 19.34
C ARG A 56 -12.77 6.68 17.89
N LEU A 57 -11.59 6.53 17.28
CA LEU A 57 -11.47 5.97 15.93
C LEU A 57 -11.92 4.51 15.88
N HIS A 58 -11.58 3.70 16.88
CA HIS A 58 -12.07 2.33 16.97
C HIS A 58 -13.59 2.24 17.13
N ARG A 59 -14.20 3.12 17.94
CA ARG A 59 -15.67 3.23 18.03
C ARG A 59 -16.27 3.62 16.69
N LEU A 60 -15.74 4.65 16.03
CA LEU A 60 -16.20 5.08 14.71
C LEU A 60 -16.15 3.94 13.70
N CYS A 61 -15.06 3.17 13.69
CA CYS A 61 -14.92 2.03 12.78
C CYS A 61 -15.99 0.96 13.05
N ARG A 62 -16.24 0.62 14.31
CA ARG A 62 -17.22 -0.40 14.73
C ARG A 62 -18.66 0.03 14.50
N ASP A 63 -18.98 1.28 14.86
CA ASP A 63 -20.37 1.74 14.99
C ASP A 63 -20.89 2.34 13.68
N LEU A 64 -19.99 2.79 12.79
CA LEU A 64 -20.35 3.49 11.56
C LEU A 64 -19.66 2.94 10.30
N LEU A 65 -18.33 2.81 10.31
CA LEU A 65 -17.59 2.56 9.05
C LEU A 65 -17.64 1.10 8.59
N SER A 66 -17.96 0.18 9.49
CA SER A 66 -18.11 -1.25 9.21
C SER A 66 -19.41 -1.79 9.80
N ASN A 67 -19.92 -2.87 9.21
CA ASN A 67 -20.94 -3.69 9.83
C ASN A 67 -20.26 -4.84 10.60
N PRO A 68 -20.25 -4.83 11.94
CA PRO A 68 -19.47 -5.80 12.74
C PRO A 68 -19.95 -7.25 12.61
N VAL A 69 -21.19 -7.48 12.14
CA VAL A 69 -21.73 -8.82 11.92
C VAL A 69 -21.08 -9.48 10.70
N ILE A 70 -20.84 -8.71 9.64
CA ILE A 70 -20.45 -9.25 8.33
C ILE A 70 -19.13 -8.71 7.78
N GLU A 71 -18.55 -7.68 8.39
CA GLU A 71 -17.29 -7.06 8.00
C GLU A 71 -16.28 -7.06 9.16
N ASP A 72 -15.01 -7.14 8.80
CA ASP A 72 -13.86 -6.86 9.66
C ASP A 72 -13.24 -5.54 9.21
N TYR A 73 -12.59 -4.82 10.14
CA TYR A 73 -11.85 -3.60 9.82
C TYR A 73 -10.42 -3.64 10.37
N GLU A 74 -9.53 -2.93 9.69
CA GLU A 74 -8.17 -2.66 10.10
C GLU A 74 -7.93 -1.15 10.12
N LEU A 75 -7.50 -0.62 11.27
CA LEU A 75 -7.15 0.79 11.46
C LEU A 75 -5.62 0.93 11.49
N ARG A 76 -5.05 1.72 10.58
CA ARG A 76 -3.63 2.08 10.54
C ARG A 76 -3.45 3.57 10.69
N ARG A 77 -2.72 4.01 11.72
CA ARG A 77 -2.32 5.41 11.88
C ARG A 77 -0.99 5.63 11.17
N SER A 78 -0.88 6.71 10.40
CA SER A 78 0.43 7.23 10.03
C SER A 78 0.74 8.41 10.94
N GLU A 79 1.71 8.25 11.82
CA GLU A 79 2.44 9.40 12.35
C GLU A 79 3.08 10.12 11.16
N GLY A 80 3.09 11.45 11.22
CA GLY A 80 3.34 12.32 10.07
C GLY A 80 4.51 11.85 9.21
N GLU A 81 4.35 11.94 7.89
CA GLU A 81 5.37 11.58 6.89
C GLU A 81 6.78 11.94 7.39
N ALA A 82 7.50 10.94 7.88
CA ALA A 82 8.94 11.02 7.96
C ALA A 82 9.40 11.20 6.51
N ARG A 83 9.83 12.42 6.20
CA ARG A 83 10.37 12.79 4.90
C ARG A 83 11.53 11.85 4.55
N THR A 84 11.27 10.83 3.74
CA THR A 84 12.32 10.12 2.99
C THR A 84 11.95 10.01 1.52
N SER A 85 11.50 11.12 0.93
CA SER A 85 11.57 11.35 -0.52
C SER A 85 12.89 12.07 -0.83
N GLY A 86 14.01 11.37 -0.65
CA GLY A 86 15.33 11.97 -0.81
C GLY A 86 16.44 10.93 -0.78
N ALA A 87 16.47 10.03 -1.77
CA ALA A 87 17.70 9.44 -2.36
C ALA A 87 17.40 8.14 -3.14
N ARG A 88 16.65 8.19 -4.25
CA ARG A 88 16.75 7.14 -5.30
C ARG A 88 16.74 7.63 -6.75
N SER A 89 16.82 8.94 -6.98
CA SER A 89 17.04 9.51 -8.32
C SER A 89 18.18 10.53 -8.25
N ARG A 90 19.43 10.03 -8.32
CA ARG A 90 20.71 10.73 -8.64
C ARG A 90 21.92 9.87 -8.21
N LYS A 91 22.01 8.64 -8.74
CA LYS A 91 23.30 7.92 -8.89
C LYS A 91 23.29 7.06 -10.16
N VAL A 92 22.91 7.68 -11.28
CA VAL A 92 23.30 7.22 -12.62
C VAL A 92 23.92 8.41 -13.33
N SER A 93 25.10 8.84 -12.88
CA SER A 93 26.02 9.72 -13.63
C SER A 93 27.27 10.03 -12.81
N ASN A 94 28.13 9.02 -12.55
CA ASN A 94 29.59 9.24 -12.54
C ASN A 94 30.47 7.99 -12.37
N ALA A 95 29.92 6.77 -12.32
CA ALA A 95 30.75 5.57 -12.15
C ALA A 95 31.36 4.99 -13.45
N GLN A 96 31.16 5.63 -14.61
CA GLN A 96 31.62 5.11 -15.91
C GLN A 96 32.78 5.89 -16.56
N LEU A 97 33.30 6.96 -15.94
CA LEU A 97 34.40 7.76 -16.51
C LEU A 97 35.79 7.54 -15.88
N GLN A 98 36.02 6.42 -15.18
CA GLN A 98 37.36 6.12 -14.64
C GLN A 98 37.93 4.73 -14.97
N LYS A 99 37.29 3.92 -15.82
CA LYS A 99 37.89 2.64 -16.28
C LYS A 99 38.63 2.70 -17.62
N SER A 100 38.69 3.87 -18.28
CA SER A 100 39.40 4.05 -19.56
C SER A 100 40.81 4.65 -19.45
N LYS A 101 41.29 5.04 -18.25
CA LYS A 101 42.63 5.64 -18.07
C LYS A 101 43.71 4.71 -17.50
N THR A 102 43.38 3.48 -17.10
CA THR A 102 44.36 2.53 -16.52
C THR A 102 44.80 1.39 -17.44
N LYS A 103 44.34 1.37 -18.71
CA LYS A 103 44.73 0.33 -19.70
C LYS A 103 45.79 0.76 -20.73
N ARG A 104 46.40 1.96 -20.57
CA ARG A 104 47.44 2.48 -21.49
C ARG A 104 48.88 2.50 -20.93
N LYS A 105 49.13 1.94 -19.74
CA LYS A 105 50.48 1.97 -19.12
C LYS A 105 51.20 0.62 -18.96
N SER A 106 50.69 -0.47 -19.53
CA SER A 106 51.30 -1.81 -19.42
C SER A 106 51.58 -2.52 -20.76
N LYS A 107 51.69 -1.76 -21.87
CA LYS A 107 52.07 -2.31 -23.19
C LYS A 107 53.31 -1.65 -23.83
N LYS A 108 54.20 -1.12 -23.00
CA LYS A 108 55.58 -0.74 -23.35
C LYS A 108 56.48 -1.21 -22.21
N GLY A 109 57.07 -2.38 -22.36
CA GLY A 109 57.90 -2.99 -21.32
C GLY A 109 57.98 -4.51 -21.43
N SER A 110 58.19 -5.03 -22.64
CA SER A 110 59.15 -6.10 -22.92
C SER A 110 59.33 -6.23 -24.43
#